data_AF-A0A7L3HNV4-F1
#
_entry.id   AF-A0A7L3HNV4-F1
#
_cell.length_a   1.000
_cell.length_b   1.000
_cell.length_c   1.000
_cell.angle_alpha   90.00
_cell.angle_beta   90.00
_cell.angle_gamma   90.00
#
_symmetry.space_group_name_H-M   'P 1'
#
loop_
_entity.id
_entity.type
_entity.pdbx_description
1 polymer ?
#
loop_
_entity_poly.entity_id
_entity_poly.type
_entity_poly.pdbx_seq_one_letter_code
_entity_poly.pdbx_strand_id
1 'polypeptide(L)'
;LCVSQEKKAKERQVQRFLYTLWSSKKQPDVQSLVELLLAVRRCTPHWRRVGPLLLHCSGDMSQMGTLISLDCLLYQMKAERTVDIFSVTLQLARSCCLMTPTL
;
A
#
# COMPACT_ATOMS: atom_id res chain seq x y z
N LEU A 1 4.79 -16.15 -7.23
CA LEU A 1 3.81 -16.35 -8.34
C LEU A 1 4.53 -15.99 -9.63
N CYS A 2 4.56 -16.87 -10.64
CA CYS A 2 5.12 -16.52 -11.95
C CYS A 2 3.98 -16.15 -12.90
N VAL A 3 4.09 -15.02 -13.58
CA VAL A 3 3.13 -14.58 -14.59
C VAL A 3 3.84 -14.57 -15.93
N SER A 4 3.29 -15.30 -16.90
CA SER A 4 3.81 -15.40 -18.26
C SER A 4 2.97 -14.58 -19.23
N GLN A 5 3.63 -13.88 -20.15
CA GLN A 5 2.96 -13.22 -21.27
C GLN A 5 2.97 -14.15 -22.49
N GLU A 6 1.85 -14.78 -22.81
CA GLU A 6 1.72 -15.80 -23.88
C GLU A 6 2.33 -15.35 -25.22
N LYS A 7 2.08 -14.11 -25.64
CA LYS A 7 2.54 -13.61 -26.96
C LYS A 7 4.04 -13.27 -27.02
N LYS A 8 4.75 -13.24 -25.89
CA LYS A 8 6.17 -12.81 -25.84
C LYS A 8 7.08 -13.81 -25.10
N ALA A 9 6.56 -14.93 -24.61
CA ALA A 9 7.27 -15.91 -23.78
C ALA A 9 8.10 -15.28 -22.64
N LYS A 10 7.67 -14.10 -22.16
CA LYS A 10 8.38 -13.36 -21.12
C LYS A 10 7.71 -13.65 -19.79
N GLU A 11 8.45 -14.30 -18.89
CA GLU A 11 8.01 -14.55 -17.53
C GLU A 11 8.46 -13.43 -16.60
N ARG A 12 7.64 -13.13 -15.59
CA ARG A 12 7.99 -12.25 -14.49
C ARG A 12 7.62 -12.91 -13.19
N GLN A 13 8.54 -12.85 -12.22
CA GLN A 13 8.23 -13.20 -10.85
C GLN A 13 7.43 -12.08 -10.21
N VAL A 14 6.32 -12.47 -9.58
CA VAL A 14 5.42 -11.62 -8.82
C VAL A 14 5.42 -12.09 -7.38
N GLN A 15 5.71 -11.17 -6.48
CA GLN A 15 5.58 -11.36 -5.05
C GLN A 15 4.25 -10.78 -4.59
N ARG A 16 3.46 -11.57 -3.87
CA ARG A 16 2.15 -11.16 -3.34
C ARG A 16 2.20 -11.17 -1.83
N PHE A 17 1.79 -10.07 -1.23
CA PHE A 17 1.55 -9.94 0.19
C PHE A 17 0.04 -10.00 0.43
N LEU A 18 -0.40 -10.76 1.43
CA LEU A 18 -1.80 -10.91 1.78
C LEU A 18 -1.98 -10.56 3.24
N TYR A 19 -2.92 -9.66 3.53
CA TYR A 19 -3.30 -9.28 4.87
C TYR A 19 -4.78 -9.61 5.08
N THR A 20 -5.08 -10.50 6.03
CA THR A 20 -6.43 -11.07 6.24
C THR A 20 -7.10 -10.56 7.51
N LEU A 21 -6.42 -9.74 8.30
CA LEU A 21 -6.89 -9.29 9.62
C LEU A 21 -7.63 -7.94 9.56
N TRP A 22 -7.99 -7.47 8.36
CA TRP A 22 -8.84 -6.29 8.16
C TRP A 22 -10.16 -6.72 7.52
N SER A 23 -11.28 -6.32 8.11
CA SER A 23 -12.61 -6.45 7.50
C SER A 23 -13.52 -5.30 7.92
N SER A 24 -14.73 -5.23 7.34
CA SER A 24 -15.75 -4.25 7.75
C SER A 24 -16.17 -4.37 9.23
N LYS A 25 -15.98 -5.55 9.85
CA LYS A 25 -16.33 -5.81 11.25
C LYS A 25 -15.15 -5.73 12.21
N LYS A 26 -13.92 -5.70 11.68
CA LYS A 26 -12.70 -5.81 12.49
C LYS A 26 -11.62 -4.91 11.92
N GLN A 27 -11.26 -3.90 12.72
CA GLN A 27 -10.12 -3.07 12.48
C GLN A 27 -8.82 -3.87 12.66
N PRO A 28 -7.78 -3.55 11.89
CA PRO A 28 -6.50 -4.22 11.97
C PRO A 28 -5.75 -3.80 13.23
N ASP A 29 -4.86 -4.66 13.71
CA ASP A 29 -3.91 -4.28 14.74
C ASP A 29 -2.82 -3.37 14.13
N VAL A 30 -2.46 -2.30 14.83
CA VAL A 30 -1.53 -1.27 14.35
C VAL A 30 -0.15 -1.88 14.05
N GLN A 31 0.35 -2.73 14.95
CA GLN A 31 1.66 -3.34 14.80
C GLN A 31 1.71 -4.25 13.56
N SER A 32 0.68 -5.07 13.36
CA SER A 32 0.59 -5.97 12.22
C SER A 32 0.50 -5.24 10.86
N LEU A 33 -0.15 -4.06 10.80
CA LEU A 33 -0.16 -3.23 9.59
C LEU A 33 1.23 -2.66 9.28
N VAL A 34 1.92 -2.15 10.30
CA VAL A 34 3.27 -1.61 10.13
C VAL A 34 4.21 -2.72 9.67
N GLU A 35 4.10 -3.93 10.23
CA GLU A 35 4.88 -5.08 9.80
C GLU A 35 4.64 -5.46 8.34
N LEU A 36 3.38 -5.44 7.89
CA LEU A 36 3.04 -5.63 6.47
C LEU A 36 3.75 -4.59 5.58
N LEU A 37 3.64 -3.30 5.92
CA LEU A 37 4.26 -2.22 5.14
C LEU A 37 5.80 -2.33 5.13
N LEU A 38 6.41 -2.69 6.25
CA LEU A 38 7.84 -2.94 6.34
C LEU A 38 8.27 -4.13 5.47
N ALA A 39 7.50 -5.21 5.47
CA ALA A 39 7.76 -6.38 4.62
C ALA A 39 7.68 -6.03 3.13
N VAL A 40 6.65 -5.27 2.72
CA VAL A 40 6.49 -4.77 1.34
C VAL A 40 7.70 -3.93 0.92
N ARG A 41 8.15 -3.00 1.77
CA ARG A 41 9.31 -2.12 1.50
C ARG A 41 10.62 -2.89 1.39
N ARG A 42 10.85 -3.89 2.24
CA ARG A 42 12.07 -4.72 2.19
C ARG A 42 12.21 -5.47 0.87
N CYS A 43 11.10 -5.89 0.27
CA CYS A 43 11.08 -6.60 -1.00
C CYS A 43 11.04 -5.67 -2.22
N THR A 44 10.94 -4.36 -2.01
CA THR A 44 10.95 -3.34 -3.06
C THR A 44 12.10 -2.33 -2.85
N PRO A 45 13.38 -2.74 -2.83
CA PRO A 45 14.48 -1.80 -2.56
C PRO A 45 14.70 -0.77 -3.69
N HIS A 46 14.15 -0.99 -4.89
CA HIS A 46 14.36 -0.13 -6.07
C HIS A 46 13.07 0.19 -6.82
N TRP A 47 12.16 0.95 -6.22
CA TRP A 47 10.84 1.28 -6.77
C TRP A 47 10.91 1.80 -8.22
N ARG A 48 11.96 2.57 -8.56
CA ARG A 48 12.17 3.11 -9.92
C ARG A 48 12.46 2.04 -10.99
N ARG A 49 12.94 0.85 -10.62
CA ARG A 49 13.27 -0.24 -11.57
C ARG A 49 12.23 -1.36 -11.59
N VAL A 50 11.41 -1.48 -10.55
CA VAL A 50 10.53 -2.65 -10.33
C VAL A 50 9.10 -2.41 -10.85
N GLY A 51 8.72 -1.16 -11.11
CA GLY A 51 7.36 -0.79 -11.52
C GLY A 51 6.45 -0.51 -10.31
N PRO A 52 5.18 -0.16 -10.54
CA PRO A 52 4.25 0.18 -9.46
C PRO A 52 3.90 -1.05 -8.61
N LEU A 53 3.62 -0.82 -7.33
CA LEU A 53 3.00 -1.81 -6.44
C LEU A 53 1.49 -1.89 -6.76
N LEU A 54 0.98 -3.10 -6.97
CA LEU A 54 -0.45 -3.32 -7.12
C LEU A 54 -1.08 -3.62 -5.75
N LEU A 55 -1.98 -2.74 -5.32
CA LEU A 55 -2.80 -2.90 -4.12
C LEU A 55 -4.26 -3.14 -4.53
N HIS A 56 -4.92 -4.09 -3.87
CA HIS A 56 -6.35 -4.31 -3.99
C HIS A 56 -6.91 -4.71 -2.63
N CYS A 57 -8.17 -4.39 -2.37
CA CYS A 57 -8.93 -4.88 -1.23
C CYS A 57 -10.24 -5.50 -1.73
N SER A 58 -10.80 -6.41 -0.93
CA SER A 58 -12.18 -6.90 -1.12
C SER A 58 -13.22 -5.99 -0.45
N GLY A 59 -12.78 -5.13 0.46
CA GLY A 59 -13.61 -4.16 1.17
C GLY A 59 -13.75 -2.84 0.42
N ASP A 60 -13.99 -1.79 1.18
CA ASP A 60 -14.10 -0.42 0.69
C ASP A 60 -12.73 0.19 0.35
N MET A 61 -12.74 1.11 -0.61
CA MET A 61 -11.54 1.80 -1.09
C MET A 61 -10.88 2.67 -0.01
N SER A 62 -11.58 2.96 1.09
CA SER A 62 -11.05 3.69 2.24
C SER A 62 -9.90 2.93 2.92
N GLN A 63 -9.94 1.59 2.97
CA GLN A 63 -8.88 0.76 3.57
C GLN A 63 -7.59 0.84 2.77
N MET A 64 -7.70 0.82 1.44
CA MET A 64 -6.57 1.10 0.55
C MET A 64 -6.05 2.52 0.79
N GLY A 65 -6.97 3.48 0.95
CA GLY A 65 -6.69 4.84 1.36
C GLY A 65 -5.80 4.93 2.59
N THR A 66 -6.20 4.25 3.65
CA THR A 66 -5.49 4.21 4.93
C THR A 66 -4.12 3.57 4.80
N LEU A 67 -3.99 2.45 4.07
CA LEU A 67 -2.70 1.79 3.83
C LEU A 67 -1.72 2.69 3.06
N ILE A 68 -2.17 3.32 1.98
CA ILE A 68 -1.33 4.22 1.17
C ILE A 68 -0.92 5.43 2.01
N SER A 69 -1.86 6.04 2.73
CA SER A 69 -1.59 7.19 3.58
C SER A 69 -0.58 6.84 4.68
N LEU A 70 -0.76 5.70 5.37
CA LEU A 70 0.15 5.24 6.40
C LEU A 70 1.56 5.01 5.86
N ASP A 71 1.70 4.39 4.68
CA ASP A 71 3.01 4.20 4.05
C ASP A 71 3.71 5.55 3.76
N CYS A 72 2.97 6.51 3.20
CA CYS A 72 3.47 7.87 2.94
C CYS A 72 3.89 8.58 4.23
N LEU A 73 3.06 8.53 5.29
CA LEU A 73 3.34 9.17 6.57
C LEU A 73 4.54 8.54 7.28
N LEU A 74 4.69 7.21 7.23
CA LEU A 74 5.87 6.52 7.76
C LEU A 74 7.15 6.88 7.00
N TYR A 75 7.05 7.11 5.69
CA TYR A 75 8.17 7.64 4.89
C TYR A 75 8.53 9.06 5.31
N GLN A 76 7.53 9.94 5.39
CA GLN A 76 7.69 11.33 5.76
C GLN A 76 8.33 11.46 7.15
N MET A 77 7.83 10.71 8.13
CA MET A 77 8.39 10.68 9.48
C MET A 77 9.87 10.27 9.48
N LYS A 78 10.25 9.29 8.66
CA LYS A 78 11.64 8.83 8.56
C LYS A 78 12.56 9.85 7.90
N ALA A 79 12.09 10.51 6.83
CA ALA A 79 12.88 11.43 6.02
C ALA A 79 12.95 12.84 6.61
N GLU A 80 11.82 13.35 7.11
CA GLU A 80 11.62 14.75 7.47
C GLU A 80 11.45 14.95 8.99
N ARG A 81 11.28 13.87 9.76
CA ARG A 81 10.95 13.91 11.21
C ARG A 81 9.63 14.63 11.52
N THR A 82 8.75 14.73 10.54
CA THR A 82 7.43 15.34 10.63
C THR A 82 6.39 14.45 9.98
N VAL A 83 5.11 14.69 10.31
CA VAL A 83 3.97 13.95 9.76
C VAL A 83 2.87 14.96 9.46
N ASP A 84 2.40 15.01 8.21
CA ASP A 84 1.27 15.83 7.78
C ASP A 84 0.16 14.94 7.22
N ILE A 85 -0.72 14.51 8.11
CA ILE A 85 -1.85 13.61 7.79
C ILE A 85 -2.80 14.28 6.78
N PHE A 86 -3.08 15.57 6.95
CA PHE A 86 -4.03 16.27 6.10
C PHE A 86 -3.52 16.39 4.67
N SER A 87 -2.27 16.82 4.49
CA SER A 87 -1.71 16.98 3.15
C SER A 87 -1.60 15.65 2.41
N VAL A 88 -1.17 14.58 3.10
CA VAL A 88 -1.08 13.23 2.51
C VAL A 88 -2.47 12.72 2.10
N THR A 89 -3.46 12.83 2.98
CA THR A 89 -4.83 12.36 2.67
C THR A 89 -5.48 13.20 1.57
N LEU A 90 -5.24 14.52 1.53
CA LEU A 90 -5.71 15.40 0.46
C LEU A 90 -5.09 15.06 -0.89
N GLN A 91 -3.78 14.77 -0.93
CA GLN A 91 -3.11 14.32 -2.16
C GLN A 91 -3.69 13.00 -2.68
N LEU A 92 -3.99 12.07 -1.77
CA LEU A 92 -4.63 10.81 -2.12
C LEU A 92 -6.06 11.01 -2.65
N ALA A 93 -6.86 11.83 -1.97
CA ALA A 93 -8.22 12.18 -2.40
C ALA A 93 -8.26 12.83 -3.78
N ARG A 94 -7.26 13.67 -4.10
CA ARG A 94 -7.11 14.28 -5.44
C ARG A 94 -6.78 13.24 -6.52
N SER A 95 -6.07 12.17 -6.15
CA SER A 95 -5.73 11.08 -7.08
C SER A 95 -6.91 10.11 -7.27
N CYS A 96 -7.66 9.86 -6.20
CA CYS A 96 -8.90 9.08 -6.22
C CYS A 96 -9.76 9.45 -5.00
N CYS A 97 -10.91 10.08 -5.24
CA CYS A 97 -11.78 10.56 -4.15
C CYS A 97 -12.39 9.44 -3.30
N LEU A 98 -12.43 8.20 -3.79
CA LEU A 98 -12.95 7.05 -3.05
C LEU A 98 -11.93 6.46 -2.06
N MET A 99 -10.66 6.87 -2.15
CA MET A 99 -9.57 6.42 -1.27
C MET A 99 -9.34 7.34 -0.06
N THR A 100 -10.30 8.18 0.31
CA THR A 100 -10.23 8.94 1.56
C THR A 100 -10.35 8.00 2.76
N PRO A 101 -9.34 7.97 3.67
CA PRO A 101 -9.47 7.26 4.94
C PRO A 101 -10.66 7.76 5.74
N THR A 102 -11.42 6.86 6.34
CA THR A 102 -12.53 7.18 7.24
C THR A 102 -12.05 7.23 8.69
N LEU A 103 -12.73 8.03 9.52
CA LEU A 103 -12.56 8.05 10.98
C LEU A 103 -13.18 6.81 11.65
#